data_AF-A0AAV8WFG6-F1
#
_entry.id   AF-A0AAV8WFG6-F1
#
_cell.length_a   1.000
_cell.length_b   1.000
_cell.length_c   1.000
_cell.angle_alpha   90.00
_cell.angle_beta   90.00
_cell.angle_gamma   90.00
#
_symmetry.space_group_name_H-M   'P 1'
#
loop_
_entity.id
_entity.type
_entity.pdbx_description
1 polymer ?
#
loop_
_entity_poly.entity_id
_entity_poly.type
_entity_poly.pdbx_seq_one_letter_code
_entity_poly.pdbx_strand_id
1 'polypeptide(L)'
;MAPKINVKERFTDGEIDLSMSDLEEVPVKDIALLKKAYSLDLSNNRLTFLPKAFTSLTHITKLDLSKNELSELPEDFGNLSKLRYLDLYQNQLQHLPLSFSKLKDLKWLDLKDNPLVPTVAKVAGPCLDTKQCQNCARDVINFFSKLEQQVNTELESRNKTRQKQLELNQQKKQEEKKNKKKEKQKLKQEVGTGQKNNKEKPRKSDVKKANPTAPRHDEESQSFIKNFFTVLLMTSIVLFVLTSIKLEMTRNVELLTVEMYGRGVEKLPPSWKVYGMQGGRLVRNFHDKTGNVTLSAIKFVHDNVISRETLNRGVEYALNLLKYAVGKVKEVYNSIAA
;
A
#
# COMPACT_ATOMS: atom_id res chain seq x y z
N MET A 1 -5.90 9.98 38.40
CA MET A 1 -6.67 8.84 37.88
C MET A 1 -8.09 9.31 37.68
N ALA A 2 -8.60 9.30 36.45
CA ALA A 2 -10.02 9.55 36.22
C ALA A 2 -10.84 8.49 36.96
N PRO A 3 -11.96 8.84 37.60
CA PRO A 3 -12.82 7.87 38.27
C PRO A 3 -13.28 6.83 37.26
N LYS A 4 -13.13 5.55 37.61
CA LYS A 4 -13.56 4.44 36.75
C LYS A 4 -15.09 4.44 36.70
N ILE A 5 -15.65 4.94 35.61
CA ILE A 5 -17.11 5.04 35.42
C ILE A 5 -17.74 3.65 35.44
N ASN A 6 -18.81 3.49 36.22
CA ASN A 6 -19.61 2.28 36.24
C ASN A 6 -20.73 2.37 35.19
N VAL A 7 -20.49 1.79 34.01
CA VAL A 7 -21.45 1.81 32.89
C VAL A 7 -22.81 1.18 33.26
N LYS A 8 -22.85 0.21 34.18
CA LYS A 8 -24.11 -0.43 34.58
C LYS A 8 -25.04 0.51 35.34
N GLU A 9 -24.49 1.43 36.13
CA GLU A 9 -25.28 2.45 36.86
C GLU A 9 -25.81 3.54 35.94
N ARG A 10 -25.24 3.65 34.73
CA ARG A 10 -25.65 4.59 33.68
C ARG A 10 -26.64 3.99 32.68
N PHE A 11 -27.08 2.76 32.92
CA PHE A 11 -28.00 2.03 32.06
C PHE A 11 -29.41 2.01 32.63
N THR A 12 -30.35 2.66 31.94
CA THR A 12 -31.78 2.69 32.32
C THR A 12 -32.64 2.47 31.08
N ASP A 13 -33.58 1.54 31.15
CA ASP A 13 -34.60 1.28 30.10
C ASP A 13 -34.07 1.10 28.67
N GLY A 14 -32.86 0.56 28.51
CA GLY A 14 -32.24 0.36 27.19
C GLY A 14 -31.40 1.55 26.72
N GLU A 15 -31.21 2.57 27.56
CA GLU A 15 -30.42 3.75 27.26
C GLU A 15 -29.19 3.80 28.18
N ILE A 16 -28.02 4.06 27.60
CA ILE A 16 -26.76 4.25 28.32
C ILE A 16 -26.40 5.73 28.22
N ASP A 17 -26.43 6.43 29.34
CA ASP A 17 -26.04 7.84 29.44
C ASP A 17 -24.63 7.98 29.99
N LEU A 18 -23.68 8.22 29.09
CA LEU A 18 -22.29 8.54 29.39
C LEU A 18 -21.96 9.97 28.95
N SER A 19 -22.96 10.83 28.81
CA SER A 19 -22.76 12.23 28.50
C SER A 19 -22.02 12.94 29.65
N MET A 20 -21.28 14.01 29.33
CA MET A 20 -20.62 14.88 30.32
C MET A 20 -19.79 14.13 31.37
N SER A 21 -19.17 13.02 30.96
CA SER A 21 -18.48 12.09 31.86
C SER A 21 -16.96 12.23 31.80
N ASP A 22 -16.46 13.30 31.16
CA ASP A 22 -15.02 13.58 31.02
C ASP A 22 -14.23 12.42 30.36
N LEU A 23 -14.90 11.62 29.52
CA LEU A 23 -14.32 10.45 28.87
C LEU A 23 -13.30 10.84 27.80
N GLU A 24 -12.10 10.25 27.88
CA GLU A 24 -11.08 10.30 26.81
C GLU A 24 -11.12 9.03 25.94
N GLU A 25 -11.65 7.92 26.46
CA GLU A 25 -11.82 6.65 25.75
C GLU A 25 -13.19 6.04 26.06
N VAL A 26 -13.82 5.43 25.06
CA VAL A 26 -15.12 4.74 25.23
C VAL A 26 -14.93 3.39 25.94
N PRO A 27 -15.67 3.09 27.02
CA PRO A 27 -15.63 1.79 27.70
C PRO A 27 -16.40 0.70 26.92
N VAL A 28 -15.95 0.41 25.69
CA VAL A 28 -16.65 -0.49 24.75
C VAL A 28 -16.90 -1.88 25.33
N LYS A 29 -15.97 -2.41 26.11
CA LYS A 29 -16.10 -3.74 26.73
C LYS A 29 -17.32 -3.81 27.65
N ASP A 30 -17.55 -2.78 28.46
CA ASP A 30 -18.64 -2.75 29.43
C ASP A 30 -19.97 -2.47 28.72
N ILE A 31 -19.99 -1.55 27.76
CA ILE A 31 -21.16 -1.26 26.93
C ILE A 31 -21.59 -2.52 26.16
N ALA A 32 -20.65 -3.28 25.60
CA ALA A 32 -20.94 -4.48 24.82
C ALA A 32 -21.61 -5.60 25.64
N LEU A 33 -21.53 -5.59 26.98
CA LEU A 33 -22.22 -6.54 27.84
C LEU A 33 -23.72 -6.23 27.98
N LEU A 34 -24.12 -4.98 27.77
CA LEU A 34 -25.50 -4.51 27.92
C LEU A 34 -26.30 -4.73 26.63
N LYS A 35 -26.56 -6.00 26.29
CA LYS A 35 -27.22 -6.38 25.01
C LYS A 35 -28.61 -5.79 24.78
N LYS A 36 -29.27 -5.32 25.85
CA LYS A 36 -30.58 -4.66 25.78
C LYS A 36 -30.48 -3.16 25.45
N ALA A 37 -29.28 -2.59 25.45
CA ALA A 37 -29.08 -1.19 25.10
C ALA A 37 -29.38 -0.96 23.63
N TYR A 38 -30.21 0.05 23.35
CA TYR A 38 -30.50 0.52 22.00
C TYR A 38 -30.09 1.98 21.80
N SER A 39 -29.91 2.75 22.89
CA SER A 39 -29.45 4.14 22.88
C SER A 39 -28.14 4.28 23.65
N LEU A 40 -27.19 5.02 23.09
CA LEU A 40 -25.90 5.32 23.71
C LEU A 40 -25.61 6.81 23.52
N ASP A 41 -25.57 7.54 24.63
CA ASP A 41 -25.16 8.95 24.66
C ASP A 41 -23.72 9.04 25.17
N LEU A 42 -22.83 9.55 24.32
CA LEU A 42 -21.42 9.83 24.60
C LEU A 42 -21.12 11.32 24.36
N SER A 43 -22.14 12.17 24.33
CA SER A 43 -22.00 13.59 24.04
C SER A 43 -21.23 14.35 25.13
N ASN A 44 -20.65 15.49 24.78
CA ASN A 44 -19.97 16.38 25.73
C ASN A 44 -18.84 15.67 26.51
N ASN A 45 -18.00 14.90 25.81
CA ASN A 45 -16.81 14.26 26.36
C ASN A 45 -15.54 14.80 25.67
N ARG A 46 -14.38 14.20 25.94
CA ARG A 46 -13.08 14.54 25.34
C ARG A 46 -12.59 13.44 24.40
N LEU A 47 -13.51 12.78 23.70
CA LEU A 47 -13.17 11.68 22.79
C LEU A 47 -12.48 12.25 21.54
N THR A 48 -11.24 11.83 21.30
CA THR A 48 -10.46 12.24 20.10
C THR A 48 -10.49 11.19 18.99
N PHE A 49 -10.76 9.93 19.35
CA PHE A 49 -10.95 8.80 18.44
C PHE A 49 -11.93 7.79 19.05
N LEU A 50 -12.45 6.88 18.21
CA LEU A 50 -13.19 5.71 18.66
C LEU A 50 -12.31 4.46 18.50
N PRO A 51 -12.20 3.58 19.50
CA PRO A 51 -11.40 2.37 19.38
C PRO A 51 -12.01 1.45 18.29
N LYS A 52 -11.17 0.64 17.62
CA LYS A 52 -11.65 -0.30 16.56
C LYS A 52 -12.79 -1.20 17.01
N ALA A 53 -12.78 -1.62 18.28
CA ALA A 53 -13.83 -2.45 18.87
C ALA A 53 -15.20 -1.75 18.96
N PHE A 54 -15.28 -0.42 18.83
CA PHE A 54 -16.52 0.34 18.91
C PHE A 54 -17.57 -0.14 17.90
N THR A 55 -17.13 -0.57 16.72
CA THR A 55 -18.01 -1.08 15.65
C THR A 55 -18.62 -2.45 15.98
N SER A 56 -18.24 -3.09 17.09
CA SER A 56 -18.89 -4.30 17.63
C SER A 56 -20.22 -4.02 18.33
N LEU A 57 -20.55 -2.76 18.61
CA LEU A 57 -21.79 -2.33 19.25
C LEU A 57 -22.98 -2.34 18.27
N THR A 58 -23.13 -3.41 17.48
CA THR A 58 -24.10 -3.52 16.36
C THR A 58 -25.57 -3.51 16.78
N HIS A 59 -25.85 -3.55 18.08
CA HIS A 59 -27.18 -3.51 18.68
C HIS A 59 -27.69 -2.08 18.91
N ILE A 60 -26.79 -1.09 18.89
CA ILE A 60 -27.13 0.33 19.09
C ILE A 60 -27.89 0.86 17.87
N THR A 61 -28.96 1.60 18.16
CA THR A 61 -29.87 2.21 17.18
C THR A 61 -29.87 3.73 17.25
N LYS A 62 -29.57 4.32 18.41
CA LYS A 62 -29.37 5.75 18.61
C LYS A 62 -28.00 5.97 19.22
N LEU A 63 -27.18 6.81 18.58
CA LEU A 63 -25.85 7.14 19.03
C LEU A 63 -25.67 8.64 19.01
N ASP A 64 -25.35 9.22 20.15
CA ASP A 64 -24.94 10.62 20.27
C ASP A 64 -23.43 10.68 20.58
N LEU A 65 -22.67 11.31 19.69
CA LEU A 65 -21.23 11.58 19.82
C LEU A 65 -20.96 13.08 19.70
N SER A 66 -21.99 13.92 19.83
CA SER A 66 -21.89 15.36 19.66
C SER A 66 -20.98 16.00 20.70
N LYS A 67 -20.39 17.15 20.36
CA LYS A 67 -19.53 17.94 21.26
C LYS A 67 -18.38 17.11 21.83
N ASN A 68 -17.63 16.48 20.94
CA ASN A 68 -16.39 15.76 21.23
C ASN A 68 -15.26 16.34 20.34
N GLU A 69 -14.10 15.69 20.33
CA GLU A 69 -12.92 16.11 19.57
C GLU A 69 -12.56 15.07 18.48
N LEU A 70 -13.54 14.31 18.00
CA LEU A 70 -13.30 13.20 17.07
C LEU A 70 -12.72 13.74 15.75
N SER A 71 -11.52 13.29 15.42
CA SER A 71 -10.84 13.66 14.17
C SER A 71 -11.19 12.72 13.01
N GLU A 72 -11.52 11.47 13.32
CA GLU A 72 -11.94 10.45 12.37
C GLU A 72 -12.92 9.44 13.00
N LEU A 73 -13.66 8.74 12.14
CA LEU A 73 -14.44 7.56 12.51
C LEU A 73 -13.71 6.30 12.01
N PRO A 74 -13.82 5.15 12.71
CA PRO A 74 -13.25 3.88 12.24
C PRO A 74 -13.66 3.53 10.81
N GLU A 75 -12.76 2.95 10.01
CA GLU A 75 -13.06 2.57 8.61
C GLU A 75 -14.27 1.65 8.48
N ASP A 76 -14.55 0.83 9.51
CA ASP A 76 -15.66 -0.12 9.58
C ASP A 76 -16.91 0.44 10.29
N PHE A 77 -17.05 1.76 10.43
CA PHE A 77 -18.18 2.39 11.13
C PHE A 77 -19.55 1.93 10.60
N GLY A 78 -19.63 1.61 9.30
CA GLY A 78 -20.81 1.02 8.65
C GLY A 78 -21.29 -0.32 9.23
N ASN A 79 -20.51 -1.00 10.09
CA ASN A 79 -20.93 -2.23 10.76
C ASN A 79 -22.03 -2.00 11.81
N LEU A 80 -22.25 -0.75 12.24
CA LEU A 80 -23.39 -0.33 13.07
C LEU A 80 -24.69 -0.33 12.25
N SER A 81 -25.00 -1.47 11.63
CA SER A 81 -26.05 -1.63 10.62
C SER A 81 -27.47 -1.33 11.09
N LYS A 82 -27.72 -1.35 12.40
CA LYS A 82 -29.02 -1.02 13.01
C LYS A 82 -29.18 0.46 13.39
N LEU A 83 -28.15 1.28 13.15
CA LEU A 83 -28.15 2.68 13.55
C LEU A 83 -29.20 3.46 12.75
N ARG A 84 -30.07 4.18 13.47
CA ARG A 84 -31.18 4.98 12.94
C ARG A 84 -30.99 6.47 13.22
N TYR A 85 -30.35 6.79 14.33
CA TYR A 85 -30.03 8.16 14.74
C TYR A 85 -28.55 8.25 15.06
N LEU A 86 -27.87 9.21 14.45
CA LEU A 86 -26.46 9.50 14.69
C LEU A 86 -26.24 11.01 14.80
N ASP A 87 -25.78 11.45 15.95
CA ASP A 87 -25.35 12.83 16.15
C ASP A 87 -23.82 12.90 16.22
N LEU A 88 -23.22 13.67 15.32
CA LEU A 88 -21.79 13.96 15.26
C LEU A 88 -21.53 15.48 15.32
N TYR A 89 -22.54 16.27 15.70
CA TYR A 89 -22.48 17.71 15.82
C TYR A 89 -21.24 18.15 16.61
N GLN A 90 -20.53 19.18 16.14
CA GLN A 90 -19.41 19.80 16.85
C GLN A 90 -18.30 18.79 17.20
N ASN A 91 -17.63 18.28 16.17
CA ASN A 91 -16.44 17.43 16.24
C ASN A 91 -15.35 17.98 15.29
N GLN A 92 -14.26 17.23 15.05
CA GLN A 92 -13.16 17.63 14.17
C GLN A 92 -13.08 16.78 12.90
N LEU A 93 -14.20 16.21 12.45
CA LEU A 93 -14.25 15.32 11.30
C LEU A 93 -14.02 16.07 9.99
N GLN A 94 -12.99 15.67 9.25
CA GLN A 94 -12.74 16.16 7.88
C GLN A 94 -13.35 15.25 6.81
N HIS A 95 -13.47 13.96 7.12
CA HIS A 95 -13.94 12.92 6.22
C HIS A 95 -14.86 11.94 6.95
N LEU A 96 -15.68 11.22 6.18
CA LEU A 96 -16.43 10.05 6.64
C LEU A 96 -15.91 8.80 5.92
N PRO A 97 -15.85 7.63 6.58
CA PRO A 97 -15.35 6.41 5.98
C PRO A 97 -16.26 5.91 4.85
N LEU A 98 -15.70 5.21 3.86
CA LEU A 98 -16.50 4.68 2.74
C LEU A 98 -17.62 3.75 3.21
N SER A 99 -17.40 3.04 4.33
CA SER A 99 -18.40 2.15 4.94
C SER A 99 -19.65 2.86 5.44
N PHE A 100 -19.67 4.20 5.52
CA PHE A 100 -20.85 4.96 5.91
C PHE A 100 -22.08 4.67 5.02
N SER A 101 -21.86 4.28 3.76
CA SER A 101 -22.91 3.78 2.85
C SER A 101 -23.69 2.57 3.39
N LYS A 102 -23.08 1.78 4.29
CA LYS A 102 -23.67 0.55 4.85
C LYS A 102 -24.69 0.82 5.96
N LEU A 103 -24.80 2.05 6.45
CA LEU A 103 -25.79 2.46 7.46
C LEU A 103 -27.20 2.62 6.84
N LYS A 104 -27.72 1.56 6.22
CA LYS A 104 -28.97 1.58 5.42
C LYS A 104 -30.21 2.02 6.19
N ASP A 105 -30.21 1.80 7.51
CA ASP A 105 -31.31 2.14 8.39
C ASP A 105 -31.21 3.55 8.98
N LEU A 106 -30.13 4.30 8.72
CA LEU A 106 -29.95 5.64 9.27
C LEU A 106 -31.00 6.59 8.71
N LYS A 107 -31.74 7.24 9.61
CA LYS A 107 -32.81 8.17 9.29
C LYS A 107 -32.52 9.59 9.72
N TRP A 108 -31.62 9.80 10.67
CA TRP A 108 -31.29 11.12 11.17
C TRP A 108 -29.79 11.23 11.36
N LEU A 109 -29.20 12.32 10.86
CA LEU A 109 -27.78 12.59 10.91
C LEU A 109 -27.54 14.08 11.09
N ASP A 110 -26.75 14.45 12.09
CA ASP A 110 -26.15 15.77 12.19
C ASP A 110 -24.62 15.68 12.08
N LEU A 111 -24.06 16.55 11.26
CA LEU A 111 -22.64 16.68 10.96
C LEU A 111 -22.18 18.15 11.08
N LYS A 112 -23.06 19.06 11.51
CA LYS A 112 -22.77 20.48 11.60
C LYS A 112 -21.59 20.73 12.55
N ASP A 113 -20.90 21.83 12.33
CA ASP A 113 -19.74 22.27 13.12
C ASP A 113 -18.60 21.24 13.11
N ASN A 114 -18.42 20.56 11.98
CA ASN A 114 -17.23 19.78 11.65
C ASN A 114 -16.48 20.39 10.46
N PRO A 115 -15.14 20.34 10.41
CA PRO A 115 -14.33 20.83 9.30
C PRO A 115 -14.35 19.88 8.08
N LEU A 116 -15.53 19.42 7.69
CA LEU A 116 -15.72 18.48 6.58
C LEU A 116 -15.20 19.05 5.27
N VAL A 117 -14.63 18.19 4.42
CA VAL A 117 -14.26 18.61 3.07
C VAL A 117 -15.47 19.17 2.30
N PRO A 118 -15.29 20.21 1.47
CA PRO A 118 -16.39 20.96 0.87
C PRO A 118 -17.43 20.10 0.14
N THR A 119 -16.99 19.02 -0.50
CA THR A 119 -17.88 18.08 -1.19
C THR A 119 -18.85 17.39 -0.23
N VAL A 120 -18.37 16.87 0.90
CA VAL A 120 -19.20 16.18 1.89
C VAL A 120 -20.05 17.19 2.66
N ALA A 121 -19.49 18.34 3.03
CA ALA A 121 -20.21 19.42 3.70
C ALA A 121 -21.42 19.91 2.88
N LYS A 122 -21.23 20.08 1.55
CA LYS A 122 -22.31 20.46 0.64
C LYS A 122 -23.42 19.40 0.54
N VAL A 123 -23.05 18.12 0.54
CA VAL A 123 -24.02 17.00 0.49
C VAL A 123 -24.79 16.88 1.81
N ALA A 124 -24.12 17.05 2.95
CA ALA A 124 -24.74 17.01 4.26
C ALA A 124 -25.77 18.14 4.41
N GLY A 125 -25.43 19.35 3.97
CA GLY A 125 -26.30 20.51 4.10
C GLY A 125 -26.52 20.93 5.56
N PRO A 126 -27.50 21.81 5.83
CA PRO A 126 -27.85 22.18 7.19
C PRO A 126 -28.66 21.08 7.89
N CYS A 127 -28.71 21.14 9.22
CA CYS A 127 -29.53 20.31 10.09
C CYS A 127 -30.12 21.21 11.19
N LEU A 128 -31.01 22.13 10.81
CA LEU A 128 -31.65 23.07 11.75
C LEU A 128 -32.98 22.54 12.30
N ASP A 129 -33.57 21.56 11.62
CA ASP A 129 -34.82 20.91 11.99
C ASP A 129 -34.76 19.42 11.63
N THR A 130 -35.70 18.63 12.17
CA THR A 130 -35.73 17.18 11.96
C THR A 130 -35.74 16.78 10.49
N LYS A 131 -36.41 17.53 9.62
CA LYS A 131 -36.52 17.21 8.18
C LYS A 131 -35.19 17.45 7.48
N GLN A 132 -34.47 18.52 7.83
CA GLN A 132 -33.14 18.80 7.31
C GLN A 132 -32.13 17.71 7.70
N CYS A 133 -32.14 17.27 8.96
CA CYS A 133 -31.26 16.19 9.43
C CYS A 133 -31.60 14.82 8.80
N GLN A 134 -32.88 14.58 8.51
CA GLN A 134 -33.30 13.40 7.73
C GLN A 134 -32.83 13.47 6.28
N ASN A 135 -32.87 14.65 5.67
CA ASN A 135 -32.30 14.88 4.35
C ASN A 135 -30.78 14.65 4.35
N CYS A 136 -30.06 15.20 5.34
CA CYS A 136 -28.63 14.98 5.53
C CYS A 136 -28.30 13.47 5.54
N ALA A 137 -28.96 12.68 6.38
CA ALA A 137 -28.75 11.23 6.45
C ALA A 137 -28.92 10.54 5.08
N ARG A 138 -30.04 10.83 4.40
CA ARG A 138 -30.36 10.26 3.09
C ARG A 138 -29.34 10.68 2.02
N ASP A 139 -28.99 11.96 1.95
CA ASP A 139 -28.18 12.52 0.88
C ASP A 139 -26.72 12.11 1.02
N VAL A 140 -26.20 12.08 2.26
CA VAL A 140 -24.87 11.54 2.59
C VAL A 140 -24.78 10.06 2.26
N ILE A 141 -25.76 9.24 2.66
CA ILE A 141 -25.76 7.80 2.36
C ILE A 141 -25.83 7.55 0.85
N ASN A 142 -26.66 8.29 0.13
CA ASN A 142 -26.75 8.18 -1.33
C ASN A 142 -25.42 8.56 -2.01
N PHE A 143 -24.74 9.60 -1.52
CA PHE A 143 -23.44 10.00 -2.02
C PHE A 143 -22.39 8.91 -1.80
N PHE A 144 -22.25 8.39 -0.58
CA PHE A 144 -21.28 7.33 -0.28
C PHE A 144 -21.62 6.00 -0.97
N SER A 145 -22.89 5.67 -1.16
CA SER A 145 -23.31 4.49 -1.92
C SER A 145 -22.87 4.58 -3.39
N LYS A 146 -23.01 5.75 -4.02
CA LYS A 146 -22.52 5.99 -5.38
C LYS A 146 -20.99 5.93 -5.45
N LEU A 147 -20.31 6.52 -4.47
CA LEU A 147 -18.85 6.49 -4.37
C LEU A 147 -18.33 5.04 -4.23
N GLU A 148 -18.95 4.24 -3.35
CA GLU A 148 -18.61 2.82 -3.16
C GLU A 148 -18.83 2.02 -4.45
N GLN A 149 -19.93 2.27 -5.17
CA GLN A 149 -20.18 1.62 -6.46
C GLN A 149 -19.12 1.97 -7.51
N GLN A 150 -18.69 3.24 -7.59
CA GLN A 150 -17.63 3.68 -8.50
C GLN A 150 -16.30 3.01 -8.18
N VAL A 151 -15.91 2.99 -6.91
CA VAL A 151 -14.69 2.33 -6.44
C VAL A 151 -14.71 0.83 -6.78
N ASN A 152 -15.82 0.14 -6.52
CA ASN A 152 -15.96 -1.28 -6.80
C ASN A 152 -15.90 -1.57 -8.32
N THR A 153 -16.60 -0.77 -9.13
CA THR A 153 -16.59 -0.91 -10.59
C THR A 153 -15.18 -0.71 -11.16
N GLU A 154 -14.46 0.31 -10.67
CA GLU A 154 -13.08 0.56 -11.09
C GLU A 154 -12.16 -0.59 -10.66
N LEU A 155 -12.28 -1.08 -9.43
CA LEU A 155 -11.49 -2.19 -8.92
C LEU A 155 -11.72 -3.47 -9.75
N GLU A 156 -12.96 -3.77 -10.10
CA GLU A 156 -13.30 -4.89 -10.99
C GLU A 156 -12.69 -4.73 -12.39
N SER A 157 -12.74 -3.53 -12.96
CA SER A 157 -12.14 -3.24 -14.27
C SER A 157 -10.62 -3.45 -14.26
N ARG A 158 -9.95 -3.02 -13.18
CA ARG A 158 -8.50 -3.19 -12.98
C ARG A 158 -8.15 -4.66 -12.80
N ASN A 159 -8.95 -5.42 -12.04
CA ASN A 159 -8.77 -6.86 -11.86
C ASN A 159 -8.93 -7.63 -13.18
N LYS A 160 -9.96 -7.32 -13.98
CA LYS A 160 -10.17 -7.92 -15.30
C LYS A 160 -9.01 -7.62 -16.26
N THR A 161 -8.52 -6.38 -16.27
CA THR A 161 -7.38 -5.96 -17.10
C THR A 161 -6.11 -6.71 -16.69
N ARG A 162 -5.83 -6.78 -15.39
CA ARG A 162 -4.71 -7.54 -14.85
C ARG A 162 -4.79 -9.02 -15.23
N GLN A 163 -5.98 -9.62 -15.15
CA GLN A 163 -6.17 -11.02 -15.52
C GLN A 163 -5.92 -11.27 -17.02
N LYS A 164 -6.48 -10.44 -17.91
CA LYS A 164 -6.20 -10.50 -19.36
C LYS A 164 -4.70 -10.37 -19.66
N GLN A 165 -3.99 -9.49 -18.96
CA GLN A 165 -2.55 -9.33 -19.13
C GLN A 165 -1.78 -10.58 -18.70
N LEU A 166 -2.19 -11.23 -17.60
CA LEU A 166 -1.58 -12.47 -17.14
C LEU A 166 -1.79 -13.60 -18.15
N GLU A 167 -3.00 -13.73 -18.70
CA GLU A 167 -3.32 -14.72 -19.74
C GLU A 167 -2.52 -14.48 -21.02
N LEU A 168 -2.44 -13.23 -21.48
CA LEU A 168 -1.64 -12.85 -22.66
C LEU A 168 -0.16 -13.17 -22.45
N ASN A 169 0.39 -12.86 -21.26
CA ASN A 169 1.77 -13.17 -20.92
C ASN A 169 2.02 -14.69 -20.89
N GLN A 170 1.05 -15.49 -20.44
CA GLN A 170 1.14 -16.95 -20.47
C GLN A 170 1.10 -17.50 -21.90
N GLN A 171 0.22 -16.98 -22.76
CA GLN A 171 0.14 -17.37 -24.17
C GLN A 171 1.45 -17.06 -24.91
N LYS A 172 1.98 -15.84 -24.75
CA LYS A 172 3.30 -15.46 -25.32
C LYS A 172 4.41 -16.40 -24.88
N LYS A 173 4.48 -16.74 -23.58
CA LYS A 173 5.45 -17.72 -23.07
C LYS A 173 5.28 -19.12 -23.68
N GLN A 174 4.05 -19.55 -23.95
CA GLN A 174 3.78 -20.85 -24.60
C GLN A 174 4.18 -20.82 -26.09
N GLU A 175 3.89 -19.73 -26.79
CA GLU A 175 4.29 -19.53 -28.19
C GLU A 175 5.80 -19.47 -28.34
N GLU A 176 6.51 -18.72 -27.50
CA GLU A 176 7.97 -18.70 -27.48
C GLU A 176 8.56 -20.11 -27.25
N LYS A 177 7.98 -20.89 -26.33
CA LYS A 177 8.40 -22.29 -26.11
C LYS A 177 8.14 -23.16 -27.35
N LYS A 178 7.01 -22.99 -28.04
CA LYS A 178 6.69 -23.71 -29.29
C LYS A 178 7.65 -23.32 -30.42
N ASN A 179 7.94 -22.03 -30.59
CA ASN A 179 8.86 -21.52 -31.61
C ASN A 179 10.29 -22.02 -31.38
N LYS A 180 10.80 -21.96 -30.15
CA LYS A 180 12.11 -22.53 -29.78
C LYS A 180 12.20 -24.04 -30.06
N LYS A 181 11.10 -24.80 -29.88
CA LYS A 181 11.04 -26.24 -30.23
C LYS A 181 11.09 -26.47 -31.74
N LYS A 182 10.33 -25.69 -32.52
CA LYS A 182 10.33 -25.78 -34.00
C LYS A 182 11.70 -25.42 -34.59
N GLU A 183 12.34 -24.38 -34.08
CA GLU A 183 13.67 -23.95 -34.50
C GLU A 183 14.74 -25.03 -34.23
N LYS A 184 14.73 -25.63 -33.03
CA LYS A 184 15.58 -26.80 -32.71
C LYS A 184 15.33 -28.00 -33.63
N GLN A 185 14.10 -28.20 -34.13
CA GLN A 185 13.80 -29.28 -35.08
C GLN A 185 14.30 -28.98 -36.50
N LYS A 186 14.17 -27.73 -36.97
CA LYS A 186 14.72 -27.31 -38.28
C LYS A 186 16.23 -27.43 -38.34
N LEU A 187 16.94 -26.96 -37.30
CA LEU A 187 18.39 -27.10 -37.17
C LEU A 187 18.85 -28.57 -37.23
N LYS A 188 18.04 -29.51 -36.70
CA LYS A 188 18.34 -30.95 -36.79
C LYS A 188 18.11 -31.55 -38.18
N GLN A 189 17.20 -30.99 -38.98
CA GLN A 189 16.94 -31.45 -40.35
C GLN A 189 17.98 -30.92 -41.34
N GLU A 190 18.46 -29.68 -41.15
CA GLU A 190 19.50 -29.08 -42.01
C GLU A 190 20.86 -29.77 -41.86
N VAL A 191 21.18 -30.32 -40.68
CA VAL A 191 22.38 -31.15 -40.47
C VAL A 191 22.26 -32.53 -41.13
N GLY A 192 21.06 -32.98 -41.50
CA GLY A 192 20.80 -34.31 -42.08
C GLY A 192 20.90 -34.41 -43.61
N THR A 193 20.97 -33.28 -44.34
CA THR A 193 20.90 -33.27 -45.82
C THR A 193 22.22 -32.93 -46.54
N GLY A 194 23.33 -32.77 -45.82
CA GLY A 194 24.64 -32.51 -46.41
C GLY A 194 25.55 -33.73 -46.50
N GLN A 195 25.25 -34.70 -47.39
CA GLN A 195 26.27 -35.56 -48.04
C GLN A 195 25.61 -36.59 -48.97
N LYS A 196 25.55 -36.27 -50.26
CA LYS A 196 25.60 -37.27 -51.35
C LYS A 196 26.35 -36.65 -52.52
N ASN A 197 27.62 -37.00 -52.68
CA ASN A 197 28.21 -37.29 -53.99
C ASN A 197 29.59 -37.98 -53.87
N ASN A 198 29.71 -39.06 -54.66
CA ASN A 198 30.88 -39.82 -55.13
C ASN A 198 31.74 -40.57 -54.08
N LYS A 199 31.62 -41.90 -54.01
CA LYS A 199 32.25 -42.95 -54.87
C LYS A 199 33.77 -43.04 -54.68
N GLU A 200 34.24 -43.99 -53.86
CA GLU A 200 35.07 -45.13 -54.30
C GLU A 200 35.27 -46.21 -53.22
N LYS A 201 35.68 -47.40 -53.68
CA LYS A 201 35.49 -48.77 -53.14
C LYS A 201 36.60 -49.26 -52.16
N PRO A 202 36.42 -50.45 -51.51
CA PRO A 202 37.05 -50.84 -50.23
C PRO A 202 38.12 -51.95 -50.31
N ARG A 203 38.95 -52.11 -49.24
CA ARG A 203 39.31 -53.38 -48.52
C ARG A 203 40.50 -53.16 -47.56
N LYS A 204 40.31 -53.32 -46.25
CA LYS A 204 40.59 -54.51 -45.38
C LYS A 204 42.07 -54.77 -45.05
N SER A 205 42.46 -54.55 -43.80
CA SER A 205 43.07 -55.58 -42.93
C SER A 205 43.13 -55.12 -41.46
N ASP A 206 42.45 -55.91 -40.62
CA ASP A 206 42.87 -56.41 -39.32
C ASP A 206 43.29 -55.48 -38.17
N VAL A 207 42.28 -55.23 -37.35
CA VAL A 207 42.24 -55.14 -35.88
C VAL A 207 43.47 -55.72 -35.16
N LYS A 208 44.09 -54.89 -34.29
CA LYS A 208 44.43 -55.27 -32.89
C LYS A 208 44.66 -54.04 -31.98
N LYS A 209 43.64 -53.79 -31.15
CA LYS A 209 43.60 -53.25 -29.76
C LYS A 209 44.69 -52.26 -29.29
N ALA A 210 44.27 -51.02 -29.01
CA ALA A 210 44.57 -50.30 -27.75
C ALA A 210 43.53 -49.17 -27.51
N ASN A 211 43.33 -48.85 -26.23
CA ASN A 211 42.25 -48.08 -25.59
C ASN A 211 42.01 -46.62 -26.03
N PRO A 212 40.89 -45.98 -25.61
CA PRO A 212 40.38 -44.74 -26.19
C PRO A 212 40.87 -43.48 -25.48
N THR A 213 41.16 -42.44 -26.26
CA THR A 213 41.15 -41.04 -25.81
C THR A 213 40.44 -40.19 -26.86
N ALA A 214 39.31 -39.61 -26.44
CA ALA A 214 38.46 -38.73 -27.23
C ALA A 214 39.12 -37.37 -27.49
N PRO A 215 38.92 -36.73 -28.67
CA PRO A 215 39.27 -35.34 -28.88
C PRO A 215 38.03 -34.42 -28.86
N ARG A 216 38.04 -33.52 -27.86
CA ARG A 216 37.84 -32.07 -27.96
C ARG A 216 37.04 -31.55 -29.18
N HIS A 217 35.74 -31.29 -28.99
CA HIS A 217 35.02 -30.25 -29.73
C HIS A 217 33.90 -29.54 -28.94
N ASP A 218 33.71 -29.85 -27.64
CA ASP A 218 32.61 -29.30 -26.83
C ASP A 218 32.99 -28.11 -25.91
N GLU A 219 34.28 -27.77 -25.79
CA GLU A 219 34.74 -26.78 -24.79
C GLU A 219 34.51 -25.32 -25.23
N GLU A 220 34.62 -24.98 -26.51
CA GLU A 220 34.47 -23.59 -26.98
C GLU A 220 33.01 -23.09 -26.97
N SER A 221 32.05 -23.91 -27.40
CA SER A 221 30.62 -23.55 -27.35
C SER A 221 30.09 -23.48 -25.92
N GLN A 222 30.55 -24.35 -25.02
CA GLN A 222 30.18 -24.25 -23.60
C GLN A 222 30.84 -23.05 -22.92
N SER A 223 32.08 -22.71 -23.28
CA SER A 223 32.78 -21.51 -22.79
C SER A 223 32.08 -20.23 -23.23
N PHE A 224 31.68 -20.12 -24.50
CA PHE A 224 30.99 -18.95 -25.02
C PHE A 224 29.62 -18.74 -24.38
N ILE A 225 28.84 -19.81 -24.20
CA ILE A 225 27.53 -19.75 -23.54
C ILE A 225 27.69 -19.39 -22.05
N LYS A 226 28.65 -19.99 -21.35
CA LYS A 226 28.95 -19.65 -19.96
C LYS A 226 29.39 -18.18 -19.83
N ASN A 227 30.27 -17.71 -20.71
CA ASN A 227 30.74 -16.32 -20.73
C ASN A 227 29.63 -15.33 -21.07
N PHE A 228 28.72 -15.68 -21.97
CA PHE A 228 27.56 -14.86 -22.29
C PHE A 228 26.60 -14.75 -21.10
N PHE A 229 26.27 -15.87 -20.44
CA PHE A 229 25.40 -15.85 -19.26
C PHE A 229 26.07 -15.20 -18.04
N THR A 230 27.38 -15.34 -17.86
CA THR A 230 28.10 -14.64 -16.79
C THR A 230 28.15 -13.14 -17.07
N VAL A 231 28.41 -12.69 -18.31
CA VAL A 231 28.36 -11.26 -18.65
C VAL A 231 26.94 -10.71 -18.49
N LEU A 232 25.91 -11.43 -18.92
CA LEU A 232 24.50 -11.03 -18.75
C LEU A 232 24.09 -10.97 -17.26
N LEU A 233 24.55 -11.94 -16.46
CA LEU A 233 24.30 -11.98 -15.03
C LEU A 233 25.05 -10.83 -14.32
N MET A 234 26.32 -10.61 -14.65
CA MET A 234 27.13 -9.54 -14.05
C MET A 234 26.60 -8.16 -14.43
N THR A 235 26.17 -7.96 -15.68
CA THR A 235 25.52 -6.70 -16.11
C THR A 235 24.18 -6.49 -15.43
N SER A 236 23.37 -7.55 -15.24
CA SER A 236 22.10 -7.47 -14.50
C SER A 236 22.32 -7.18 -13.01
N ILE A 237 23.35 -7.77 -12.40
CA ILE A 237 23.74 -7.52 -11.01
C ILE A 237 24.25 -6.07 -10.87
N VAL A 238 25.08 -5.60 -11.79
CA VAL A 238 25.57 -4.20 -11.79
C VAL A 238 24.40 -3.23 -11.94
N LEU A 239 23.47 -3.50 -12.86
CA LEU A 239 22.28 -2.66 -13.04
C LEU A 239 21.41 -2.66 -11.77
N PHE A 240 21.24 -3.82 -11.14
CA PHE A 240 20.50 -3.97 -9.89
C PHE A 240 21.17 -3.23 -8.72
N VAL A 241 22.49 -3.36 -8.58
CA VAL A 241 23.29 -2.65 -7.57
C VAL A 241 23.20 -1.14 -7.80
N LEU A 242 23.31 -0.66 -9.05
CA LEU A 242 23.14 0.75 -9.38
C LEU A 242 21.72 1.25 -9.08
N THR A 243 20.68 0.46 -9.35
CA THR A 243 19.31 0.83 -8.97
C THR A 243 19.06 0.82 -7.47
N SER A 244 19.72 -0.09 -6.73
CA SER A 244 19.62 -0.18 -5.28
C SER A 244 20.38 0.96 -4.59
N ILE A 245 21.57 1.30 -5.10
CA ILE A 245 22.34 2.49 -4.68
C ILE A 245 21.54 3.75 -5.00
N LYS A 246 20.93 3.84 -6.19
CA LYS A 246 20.07 4.98 -6.54
C LYS A 246 18.89 5.10 -5.59
N LEU A 247 18.23 3.99 -5.23
CA LEU A 247 17.11 3.99 -4.28
C LEU A 247 17.53 4.40 -2.86
N GLU A 248 18.67 3.89 -2.40
CA GLU A 248 19.17 4.18 -1.05
C GLU A 248 19.75 5.59 -0.94
N MET A 249 20.40 6.09 -2.00
CA MET A 249 20.74 7.50 -2.17
C MET A 249 19.47 8.36 -2.15
N THR A 250 18.43 7.93 -2.89
CA THR A 250 17.16 8.66 -2.94
C THR A 250 16.52 8.70 -1.55
N ARG A 251 16.47 7.59 -0.81
CA ARG A 251 15.95 7.55 0.58
C ARG A 251 16.74 8.41 1.56
N ASN A 252 18.06 8.36 1.52
CA ASN A 252 18.89 9.14 2.44
C ASN A 252 18.89 10.63 2.10
N VAL A 253 18.89 10.99 0.80
CA VAL A 253 18.67 12.37 0.35
C VAL A 253 17.26 12.83 0.68
N GLU A 254 16.24 11.97 0.57
CA GLU A 254 14.84 12.25 0.98
C GLU A 254 14.74 12.54 2.48
N LEU A 255 15.38 11.74 3.34
CA LEU A 255 15.35 11.93 4.80
C LEU A 255 16.05 13.24 5.22
N LEU A 256 17.23 13.51 4.64
CA LEU A 256 17.96 14.76 4.85
C LEU A 256 17.21 15.98 4.28
N THR A 257 16.55 15.85 3.12
CA THR A 257 15.77 16.93 2.51
C THR A 257 14.53 17.25 3.33
N VAL A 258 13.83 16.23 3.85
CA VAL A 258 12.66 16.42 4.73
C VAL A 258 13.07 17.07 6.06
N GLU A 259 14.20 16.67 6.64
CA GLU A 259 14.71 17.27 7.87
C GLU A 259 15.20 18.72 7.68
N MET A 260 15.94 18.99 6.60
CA MET A 260 16.39 20.33 6.23
C MET A 260 15.22 21.26 5.90
N TYR A 261 14.23 20.76 5.16
CA TYR A 261 13.02 21.52 4.84
C TYR A 261 12.18 21.81 6.09
N GLY A 262 12.03 20.85 7.01
CA GLY A 262 11.37 21.04 8.29
C GLY A 262 12.01 22.14 9.14
N ARG A 263 13.35 22.09 9.31
CA ARG A 263 14.11 23.14 10.03
C ARG A 263 14.04 24.50 9.33
N GLY A 264 13.92 24.54 8.00
CA GLY A 264 13.72 25.77 7.23
C GLY A 264 12.33 26.38 7.44
N VAL A 265 11.29 25.55 7.47
CA VAL A 265 9.90 25.98 7.70
C VAL A 265 9.69 26.51 9.12
N GLU A 266 10.39 25.98 10.12
CA GLU A 266 10.32 26.49 11.50
C GLU A 266 10.83 27.93 11.66
N LYS A 267 11.78 28.35 10.81
CA LYS A 267 12.34 29.71 10.79
C LYS A 267 11.47 30.73 10.04
N LEU A 268 10.39 30.30 9.39
CA LEU A 268 9.49 31.21 8.65
C LEU A 268 8.55 31.99 9.59
N PRO A 269 8.10 33.20 9.20
CA PRO A 269 7.04 33.91 9.92
C PRO A 269 5.72 33.11 9.97
N PRO A 270 4.89 33.26 11.03
CA PRO A 270 3.70 32.42 11.24
C PRO A 270 2.72 32.36 10.04
N SER A 271 2.53 33.47 9.33
CA SER A 271 1.66 33.55 8.14
C SER A 271 2.15 32.73 6.95
N TRP A 272 3.45 32.41 6.89
CA TRP A 272 4.07 31.67 5.79
C TRP A 272 4.29 30.19 6.11
N LYS A 273 4.24 29.80 7.40
CA LYS A 273 4.38 28.40 7.84
C LYS A 273 3.30 27.48 7.23
N VAL A 274 2.09 28.00 7.03
CA VAL A 274 0.98 27.23 6.41
C VAL A 274 1.32 26.82 4.97
N TYR A 275 1.87 27.73 4.17
CA TYR A 275 2.29 27.46 2.79
C TYR A 275 3.51 26.53 2.74
N GLY A 276 4.48 26.71 3.64
CA GLY A 276 5.62 25.80 3.79
C GLY A 276 5.19 24.37 4.16
N MET A 277 4.24 24.21 5.08
CA MET A 277 3.72 22.89 5.44
C MET A 277 2.91 22.23 4.32
N GLN A 278 2.15 23.00 3.53
CA GLN A 278 1.44 22.49 2.35
C GLN A 278 2.40 22.04 1.24
N GLY A 279 3.45 22.80 0.95
CA GLY A 279 4.52 22.42 0.03
C GLY A 279 5.23 21.14 0.48
N GLY A 280 5.56 21.04 1.76
CA GLY A 280 6.16 19.84 2.35
C GLY A 280 5.29 18.59 2.23
N ARG A 281 3.96 18.71 2.39
CA ARG A 281 3.01 17.60 2.18
C ARG A 281 2.93 17.17 0.73
N LEU A 282 2.99 18.10 -0.23
CA LEU A 282 2.97 17.80 -1.66
C LEU A 282 4.22 17.03 -2.09
N VAL A 283 5.39 17.48 -1.62
CA VAL A 283 6.68 16.83 -1.84
C VAL A 283 6.67 15.42 -1.23
N ARG A 284 6.22 15.26 0.03
CA ARG A 284 6.09 13.95 0.69
C ARG A 284 5.17 12.99 -0.07
N ASN A 285 4.01 13.46 -0.55
CA ASN A 285 3.07 12.66 -1.35
C ASN A 285 3.66 12.22 -2.70
N PHE A 286 4.46 13.07 -3.34
CA PHE A 286 5.16 12.71 -4.55
C PHE A 286 6.20 11.60 -4.27
N HIS A 287 6.92 11.71 -3.15
CA HIS A 287 7.91 10.72 -2.71
C HIS A 287 7.32 9.38 -2.28
N ASP A 288 6.19 9.36 -1.57
CA ASP A 288 5.53 8.11 -1.18
C ASP A 288 5.06 7.32 -2.41
N LYS A 289 4.61 8.03 -3.46
CA LYS A 289 4.24 7.39 -4.73
C LYS A 289 5.45 6.79 -5.45
N THR A 290 6.61 7.46 -5.47
CA THR A 290 7.83 6.92 -6.11
C THR A 290 8.46 5.78 -5.30
N GLY A 291 8.42 5.85 -3.97
CA GLY A 291 8.89 4.79 -3.07
C GLY A 291 8.10 3.49 -3.23
N ASN A 292 6.77 3.57 -3.37
CA ASN A 292 5.90 2.41 -3.56
C ASN A 292 6.11 1.70 -4.92
N VAL A 293 6.39 2.47 -5.97
CA VAL A 293 6.78 1.91 -7.28
C VAL A 293 8.08 1.13 -7.17
N THR A 294 9.04 1.64 -6.39
CA THR A 294 10.35 0.99 -6.26
C THR A 294 10.30 -0.26 -5.37
N LEU A 295 9.53 -0.24 -4.28
CA LEU A 295 9.28 -1.44 -3.46
C LEU A 295 8.59 -2.56 -4.25
N SER A 296 7.69 -2.18 -5.17
CA SER A 296 7.05 -3.14 -6.08
C SER A 296 8.04 -3.76 -7.06
N ALA A 297 9.02 -2.99 -7.54
CA ALA A 297 10.10 -3.49 -8.38
C ALA A 297 11.06 -4.43 -7.62
N ILE A 298 11.37 -4.12 -6.35
CA ILE A 298 12.21 -4.99 -5.49
C ILE A 298 11.50 -6.31 -5.21
N LYS A 299 10.21 -6.28 -4.87
CA LYS A 299 9.42 -7.49 -4.64
C LYS A 299 9.38 -8.38 -5.89
N PHE A 300 9.27 -7.77 -7.07
CA PHE A 300 9.35 -8.48 -8.35
C PHE A 300 10.70 -9.17 -8.60
N VAL A 301 11.81 -8.58 -8.14
CA VAL A 301 13.16 -9.17 -8.26
C VAL A 301 13.41 -10.26 -7.19
N HIS A 302 12.96 -10.05 -5.96
CA HIS A 302 13.02 -11.05 -4.88
C HIS A 302 12.32 -12.36 -5.28
N ASP A 303 11.20 -12.25 -5.99
CA ASP A 303 10.42 -13.39 -6.45
C ASP A 303 11.04 -14.10 -7.68
N ASN A 304 12.12 -13.57 -8.27
CA ASN A 304 12.70 -14.06 -9.54
C ASN A 304 14.24 -14.20 -9.55
N VAL A 305 14.81 -14.94 -8.58
CA VAL A 305 16.13 -15.59 -8.67
C VAL A 305 17.35 -14.69 -8.37
N ILE A 306 17.68 -14.52 -7.08
CA ILE A 306 19.07 -14.29 -6.61
C ILE A 306 19.27 -15.06 -5.29
N SER A 307 20.39 -15.77 -5.12
CA SER A 307 20.67 -16.49 -3.87
C SER A 307 20.86 -15.51 -2.69
N ARG A 308 20.35 -15.90 -1.52
CA ARG A 308 20.34 -15.08 -0.28
C ARG A 308 21.72 -14.55 0.11
N GLU A 309 22.78 -15.29 -0.24
CA GLU A 309 24.17 -14.95 0.09
C GLU A 309 24.73 -13.83 -0.79
N THR A 310 24.37 -13.80 -2.08
CA THR A 310 24.77 -12.73 -3.02
C THR A 310 24.09 -11.41 -2.68
N LEU A 311 22.84 -11.48 -2.21
CA LEU A 311 22.09 -10.31 -1.73
C LEU A 311 22.76 -9.71 -0.48
N ASN A 312 23.18 -10.54 0.48
CA ASN A 312 23.80 -10.07 1.72
C ASN A 312 25.15 -9.39 1.47
N ARG A 313 26.01 -9.93 0.59
CA ARG A 313 27.30 -9.28 0.24
C ARG A 313 27.10 -7.96 -0.50
N GLY A 314 26.08 -7.86 -1.35
CA GLY A 314 25.73 -6.61 -2.03
C GLY A 314 25.24 -5.52 -1.06
N VAL A 315 24.43 -5.91 -0.08
CA VAL A 315 23.97 -5.01 1.00
C VAL A 315 25.13 -4.51 1.85
N GLU A 316 26.06 -5.38 2.22
CA GLU A 316 27.23 -5.02 3.04
C GLU A 316 28.18 -4.04 2.30
N TYR A 317 28.41 -4.26 1.01
CA TYR A 317 29.22 -3.35 0.19
C TYR A 317 28.56 -1.98 0.02
N ALA A 318 27.24 -1.95 -0.19
CA ALA A 318 26.48 -0.70 -0.27
C ALA A 318 26.50 0.08 1.05
N LEU A 319 26.38 -0.61 2.20
CA LEU A 319 26.49 0.00 3.53
C LEU A 319 27.86 0.65 3.77
N ASN A 320 28.94 0.03 3.30
CA ASN A 320 30.29 0.59 3.44
C ASN A 320 30.51 1.83 2.57
N LEU A 321 29.99 1.83 1.33
CA LEU A 321 30.00 3.01 0.46
C LEU A 321 29.16 4.16 1.02
N LEU A 322 28.02 3.87 1.65
CA LEU A 322 27.19 4.86 2.34
C LEU A 322 27.90 5.50 3.52
N LYS A 323 28.56 4.70 4.37
CA LYS A 323 29.36 5.24 5.49
C LYS A 323 30.46 6.19 5.00
N TYR A 324 31.11 5.86 3.89
CA TYR A 324 32.12 6.72 3.28
C TYR A 324 31.52 8.03 2.73
N ALA A 325 30.41 7.95 1.99
CA ALA A 325 29.74 9.12 1.43
C ALA A 325 29.18 10.06 2.52
N VAL A 326 28.57 9.52 3.58
CA VAL A 326 28.10 10.30 4.74
C VAL A 326 29.26 10.99 5.45
N GLY A 327 30.42 10.32 5.57
CA GLY A 327 31.63 10.95 6.10
C GLY A 327 32.07 12.17 5.29
N LYS A 328 32.04 12.09 3.95
CA LYS A 328 32.39 13.20 3.05
C LYS A 328 31.38 14.34 3.08
N VAL A 329 30.08 14.04 3.16
CA VAL A 329 29.04 15.07 3.30
C VAL A 329 29.16 15.79 4.65
N LYS A 330 29.52 15.08 5.72
CA LYS A 330 29.73 15.66 7.05
C LYS A 330 30.97 16.57 7.10
N GLU A 331 32.06 16.22 6.40
CA GLU A 331 33.22 17.09 6.21
C GLU A 331 32.83 18.41 5.52
N VAL A 332 32.05 18.32 4.43
CA VAL A 332 31.60 19.51 3.68
C VAL A 332 30.66 20.39 4.52
N TYR A 333 29.71 19.78 5.25
CA TYR A 333 28.82 20.52 6.14
C TYR A 333 29.57 21.26 7.24
N ASN A 334 30.55 20.61 7.88
CA ASN A 334 31.36 21.23 8.92
C ASN A 334 32.26 22.34 8.38
N SER A 335 32.70 22.26 7.12
CA SER A 335 33.45 23.32 6.43
C SER A 335 32.60 24.52 6.04
N ILE A 336 31.27 24.38 5.97
CA ILE A 336 30.31 25.45 5.69
C ILE A 336 29.78 26.08 6.99
N ALA A 337 29.84 25.35 8.11
CA ALA A 337 29.37 25.78 9.42
C ALA A 337 30.45 26.47 10.28
N ALA A 338 31.73 26.35 9.92
CA ALA A 338 32.85 27.13 10.44
C ALA A 338 33.05 28.39 9.59
#